data_AF-A0A961A1P4-F1
#
_entry.id   AF-A0A961A1P4-F1
#
_cell.length_a   1.000
_cell.length_b   1.000
_cell.length_c   1.000
_cell.angle_alpha   90.00
_cell.angle_beta   90.00
_cell.angle_gamma   90.00
#
_symmetry.space_group_name_H-M   'P 1'
#
loop_
_entity.id
_entity.type
_entity.pdbx_description
1 polymer ?
#
loop_
_entity_poly.entity_id
_entity_poly.type
_entity_poly.pdbx_seq_one_letter_code
_entity_poly.pdbx_strand_id
1 'polypeptide(L)'
;TLKVSLKTPKKTNLFDHHMAVLDILTSSPDLKQKGDLELLFTSLFHHAGKVKPQGSQTPLKDLQKTAAHLAKLWLKKYKASMLGIKEDNILKLIENYPFPNTSQDSEKVLRHFIYRIGQDLIFKLIDLKIADSKAQNCPKQIKESLALRKKIQTEIDKKPPFSLRDLQLNGQDLIKMGYKEGQLLGKIIQSLMKRVLDEPKENKAKLLKKYVQEHYPIKLKQNLISKKA
;
A
#
# COMPACT_ATOMS: atom_id res chain seq x y z
N THR A 1 -43.42 12.42 19.53
CA THR A 1 -42.48 11.49 18.85
C THR A 1 -42.17 12.03 17.47
N LEU A 2 -41.09 12.81 17.32
CA LEU A 2 -40.74 13.45 16.05
C LEU A 2 -40.15 12.38 15.10
N LYS A 3 -40.93 11.97 14.11
CA LYS A 3 -40.45 11.16 12.98
C LYS A 3 -39.56 12.05 12.11
N VAL A 4 -38.25 11.89 12.24
CA VAL A 4 -37.28 12.46 11.29
C VAL A 4 -37.41 11.68 9.99
N SER A 5 -38.06 12.30 9.01
CA SER A 5 -38.13 11.81 7.64
C SER A 5 -36.75 11.98 6.99
N LEU A 6 -36.06 10.86 6.75
CA LEU A 6 -34.82 10.83 5.98
C LEU A 6 -35.15 11.19 4.53
N LYS A 7 -35.12 12.49 4.22
CA LYS A 7 -35.11 12.97 2.83
C LYS A 7 -33.87 12.38 2.14
N THR A 8 -34.09 11.82 0.96
CA THR A 8 -33.04 11.37 0.04
C THR A 8 -31.97 12.46 -0.12
N PRO A 9 -30.67 12.13 -0.04
CA PRO A 9 -29.65 13.16 -0.06
C PRO A 9 -29.60 13.82 -1.45
N LYS A 10 -29.75 15.16 -1.46
CA LYS A 10 -29.26 16.02 -2.54
C LYS A 10 -27.83 15.59 -2.86
N LYS A 11 -27.42 15.62 -4.14
CA LYS A 11 -26.01 15.45 -4.57
C LYS A 11 -25.11 16.24 -3.60
N THR A 12 -24.47 15.56 -2.66
CA THR A 12 -23.56 16.18 -1.70
C THR A 12 -22.38 16.71 -2.49
N ASN A 13 -22.05 17.99 -2.29
CA ASN A 13 -20.88 18.55 -2.95
C ASN A 13 -19.62 17.86 -2.39
N LEU A 14 -18.48 18.02 -3.07
CA LEU A 14 -17.25 17.36 -2.65
C LEU A 14 -16.84 17.76 -1.23
N PHE A 15 -17.10 19.01 -0.82
CA PHE A 15 -16.77 19.51 0.51
C PHE A 15 -17.55 18.79 1.61
N ASP A 16 -18.88 18.71 1.48
CA ASP A 16 -19.76 18.04 2.45
C ASP A 16 -19.38 16.57 2.63
N HIS A 17 -19.03 15.90 1.53
CA HIS A 17 -18.53 14.53 1.55
C HIS A 17 -17.22 14.40 2.35
N HIS A 18 -16.26 15.29 2.14
CA HIS A 18 -15.00 15.27 2.90
C HIS A 18 -15.22 15.51 4.38
N MET A 19 -16.09 16.47 4.74
CA MET A 19 -16.41 16.76 6.14
C MET A 19 -17.07 15.54 6.80
N ALA A 20 -18.02 14.89 6.12
CA ALA A 20 -18.64 13.66 6.61
C ALA A 20 -17.59 12.55 6.85
N VAL A 21 -16.63 12.37 5.93
CA VAL A 21 -15.54 11.40 6.10
C VAL A 21 -14.68 11.74 7.31
N LEU A 22 -14.32 13.01 7.51
CA LEU A 22 -13.54 13.45 8.68
C LEU A 22 -14.29 13.22 10.01
N ASP A 23 -15.58 13.53 10.06
CA ASP A 23 -16.43 13.29 11.23
C ASP A 23 -16.47 11.79 11.58
N ILE A 24 -16.61 10.93 10.56
CA ILE A 24 -16.59 9.49 10.74
C ILE A 24 -15.21 9.00 11.22
N LEU A 25 -14.12 9.50 10.63
CA LEU A 25 -12.74 9.15 11.01
C LEU A 25 -12.36 9.61 12.42
N THR A 26 -13.07 10.59 12.99
CA THR A 26 -12.81 11.09 14.35
C THR A 26 -13.73 10.47 15.39
N SER A 27 -14.98 10.14 15.02
CA SER A 27 -16.03 9.80 15.99
C SER A 27 -16.48 8.34 15.95
N SER A 28 -16.23 7.60 14.87
CA SER A 28 -16.81 6.26 14.69
C SER A 28 -16.09 5.21 15.57
N PRO A 29 -16.81 4.47 16.44
CA PRO A 29 -16.20 3.57 17.44
C PRO A 29 -15.61 2.28 16.84
N ASP A 30 -16.03 1.88 15.65
CA ASP A 30 -15.59 0.67 14.95
C ASP A 30 -14.31 0.86 14.12
N LEU A 31 -13.85 2.10 13.96
CA LEU A 31 -12.57 2.44 13.34
C LEU A 31 -11.47 2.37 14.39
N LYS A 32 -10.41 1.62 14.09
CA LYS A 32 -9.30 1.41 15.03
C LYS A 32 -8.30 2.55 14.94
N GLN A 33 -8.18 3.15 13.76
CA GLN A 33 -7.27 4.25 13.45
C GLN A 33 -7.95 5.62 13.60
N LYS A 34 -9.01 5.72 14.42
CA LYS A 34 -9.77 6.95 14.57
C LYS A 34 -8.91 8.08 15.14
N GLY A 35 -9.03 9.28 14.58
CA GLY A 35 -8.24 10.45 14.96
C GLY A 35 -6.77 10.42 14.54
N ASP A 36 -6.31 9.40 13.81
CA ASP A 36 -4.94 9.36 13.29
C ASP A 36 -4.69 10.48 12.27
N LEU A 37 -3.71 11.34 12.54
CA LEU A 37 -3.46 12.53 11.71
C LEU A 37 -3.08 12.17 10.27
N GLU A 38 -2.28 11.11 10.06
CA GLU A 38 -1.91 10.68 8.70
C GLU A 38 -3.15 10.26 7.91
N LEU A 39 -4.11 9.59 8.57
CA LEU A 39 -5.37 9.19 7.99
C LEU A 39 -6.29 10.38 7.68
N LEU A 40 -6.36 11.39 8.55
CA LEU A 40 -7.14 12.62 8.32
C LEU A 40 -6.57 13.45 7.16
N PHE A 41 -5.25 13.60 7.08
CA PHE A 41 -4.63 14.25 5.92
C PHE A 41 -4.85 13.44 4.64
N THR A 42 -4.77 12.11 4.73
CA THR A 42 -5.08 11.24 3.58
C THR A 42 -6.51 11.48 3.10
N SER A 43 -7.49 11.48 4.00
CA SER A 43 -8.89 11.69 3.63
C SER A 43 -9.13 13.07 3.00
N LEU A 44 -8.44 14.11 3.49
CA LEU A 44 -8.52 15.45 2.92
C LEU A 44 -7.98 15.52 1.48
N PHE A 45 -6.86 14.85 1.20
CA PHE A 45 -6.16 15.00 -0.07
C PHE A 45 -6.50 13.95 -1.12
N HIS A 46 -7.03 12.78 -0.77
CA HIS A 46 -7.19 11.68 -1.73
C HIS A 46 -8.14 11.97 -2.92
N HIS A 47 -8.96 13.02 -2.83
CA HIS A 47 -9.77 13.52 -3.95
C HIS A 47 -9.23 14.80 -4.59
N ALA A 48 -8.13 15.38 -4.11
CA ALA A 48 -7.57 16.63 -4.63
C ALA A 48 -7.23 16.54 -6.14
N GLY A 49 -6.83 15.34 -6.60
CA GLY A 49 -6.57 15.09 -8.03
C GLY A 49 -7.82 15.12 -8.93
N LYS A 50 -9.04 15.13 -8.37
CA LYS A 50 -10.30 15.27 -9.13
C LYS A 50 -10.58 16.72 -9.52
N VAL A 51 -9.87 17.69 -8.94
CA VAL A 51 -10.01 19.11 -9.26
C VAL A 51 -9.28 19.38 -10.57
N LYS A 52 -10.02 19.74 -11.62
CA LYS A 52 -9.43 20.13 -12.90
C LYS A 52 -8.83 21.54 -12.78
N PRO A 53 -7.61 21.79 -13.27
CA PRO A 53 -7.14 23.14 -13.55
C PRO A 53 -8.16 23.87 -14.44
N GLN A 54 -8.45 25.14 -14.15
CA GLN A 54 -9.31 25.95 -15.02
C GLN A 54 -8.76 25.93 -16.44
N GLY A 55 -9.58 25.52 -17.41
CA GLY A 55 -9.22 25.48 -18.83
C GLY A 55 -8.67 24.15 -19.37
N SER A 56 -8.41 23.13 -18.54
CA SER A 56 -7.95 21.82 -19.05
C SER A 56 -9.13 20.87 -19.31
N GLN A 57 -9.36 20.50 -20.57
CA GLN A 57 -10.33 19.46 -20.93
C GLN A 57 -9.78 18.04 -20.82
N THR A 58 -8.46 17.88 -20.73
CA THR A 58 -7.79 16.58 -20.61
C THR A 58 -8.00 15.96 -19.22
N PRO A 59 -8.52 14.72 -19.14
CA PRO A 59 -8.48 13.96 -17.90
C PRO A 59 -7.03 13.80 -17.44
N LEU A 60 -6.73 14.13 -16.18
CA LEU A 60 -5.44 13.83 -15.57
C LEU A 60 -5.20 12.32 -15.66
N LYS A 61 -4.11 11.90 -16.33
CA LYS A 61 -3.79 10.48 -16.61
C LYS A 61 -3.71 9.61 -15.34
N ASP A 62 -3.33 10.19 -14.20
CA ASP A 62 -3.32 9.52 -12.89
C ASP A 62 -3.83 10.48 -11.80
N LEU A 63 -5.11 10.36 -11.44
CA LEU A 63 -5.76 11.20 -10.42
C LEU A 63 -5.05 11.09 -9.06
N GLN A 64 -4.64 9.90 -8.67
CA GLN A 64 -4.04 9.65 -7.36
C GLN A 64 -2.60 10.13 -7.26
N LYS A 65 -1.79 9.97 -8.32
CA LYS A 65 -0.46 10.58 -8.35
C LYS A 65 -0.55 12.10 -8.29
N THR A 66 -1.53 12.68 -8.97
CA THR A 66 -1.81 14.11 -8.89
C THR A 66 -2.22 14.52 -7.48
N ALA A 67 -3.12 13.77 -6.84
CA ALA A 67 -3.55 14.00 -5.47
C ALA A 67 -2.37 13.92 -4.48
N ALA A 68 -1.52 12.90 -4.60
CA ALA A 68 -0.32 12.74 -3.78
C ALA A 68 0.68 13.88 -4.01
N HIS A 69 0.88 14.30 -5.26
CA HIS A 69 1.74 15.44 -5.57
C HIS A 69 1.23 16.73 -4.90
N LEU A 70 -0.07 17.03 -5.01
CA LEU A 70 -0.69 18.18 -4.34
C LEU A 70 -0.58 18.08 -2.82
N ALA A 71 -0.84 16.90 -2.24
CA ALA A 71 -0.66 16.66 -0.82
C ALA A 71 0.77 16.98 -0.37
N LYS A 72 1.78 16.50 -1.11
CA LYS A 72 3.20 16.77 -0.82
C LYS A 72 3.51 18.26 -0.79
N LEU A 73 2.99 19.03 -1.75
CA LEU A 73 3.19 20.49 -1.80
C LEU A 73 2.59 21.17 -0.57
N TRP A 74 1.35 20.83 -0.22
CA TRP A 74 0.65 21.44 0.91
C TRP A 74 1.22 21.04 2.27
N LEU A 75 1.53 19.76 2.48
CA LEU A 75 2.15 19.26 3.71
C LEU A 75 3.48 19.97 3.97
N LYS A 76 4.31 20.14 2.93
CA LYS A 76 5.56 20.90 3.04
C LYS A 76 5.35 22.37 3.32
N LYS A 77 4.43 23.03 2.59
CA LYS A 77 4.13 24.46 2.76
C LYS A 77 3.70 24.76 4.20
N TYR A 78 2.89 23.89 4.79
CA TYR A 78 2.39 24.05 6.16
C TYR A 78 3.25 23.36 7.22
N LYS A 79 4.42 22.81 6.85
CA LYS A 79 5.35 22.12 7.77
C LYS A 79 4.65 21.05 8.61
N ALA A 80 3.77 20.28 7.98
CA ALA A 80 2.91 19.32 8.68
C ALA A 80 3.73 18.25 9.43
N SER A 81 4.97 17.97 9.02
CA SER A 81 5.92 17.14 9.77
C SER A 81 6.18 17.60 11.22
N MET A 82 5.97 18.87 11.55
CA MET A 82 6.02 19.38 12.93
C MET A 82 4.95 18.78 13.84
N LEU A 83 3.89 18.18 13.26
CA LEU A 83 2.84 17.46 13.99
C LEU A 83 3.22 16.00 14.30
N GLY A 84 4.46 15.59 13.99
CA GLY A 84 4.92 14.22 14.21
C GLY A 84 4.43 13.20 13.17
N ILE A 85 3.78 13.66 12.10
CA ILE A 85 3.31 12.79 11.01
C ILE A 85 4.45 12.45 10.03
N LYS A 86 4.35 11.31 9.36
CA LYS A 86 5.24 10.95 8.26
C LYS A 86 4.57 11.25 6.93
N GLU A 87 5.06 12.26 6.21
CA GLU A 87 4.51 12.66 4.90
C GLU A 87 4.45 11.48 3.93
N ASP A 88 5.50 10.65 3.89
CA ASP A 88 5.56 9.48 3.01
C ASP A 88 4.43 8.46 3.26
N ASN A 89 3.95 8.33 4.50
CA ASN A 89 2.80 7.48 4.81
C ASN A 89 1.54 8.00 4.15
N ILE A 90 1.30 9.33 4.22
CA ILE A 90 0.15 9.99 3.61
C ILE A 90 0.18 9.83 2.10
N LEU A 91 1.33 10.09 1.48
CA LEU A 91 1.50 9.94 0.03
C LEU A 91 1.22 8.49 -0.40
N LYS A 92 1.77 7.52 0.33
CA LYS A 92 1.58 6.10 0.06
C LYS A 92 0.12 5.67 0.22
N LEU A 93 -0.60 6.17 1.22
CA LEU A 93 -2.02 5.92 1.41
C LEU A 93 -2.86 6.51 0.26
N ILE A 94 -2.60 7.75 -0.16
CA ILE A 94 -3.31 8.42 -1.27
C ILE A 94 -3.12 7.65 -2.58
N GLU A 95 -1.87 7.29 -2.91
CA GLU A 95 -1.55 6.57 -4.16
C GLU A 95 -2.22 5.20 -4.23
N ASN A 96 -2.41 4.55 -3.08
CA ASN A 96 -2.96 3.19 -3.01
C ASN A 96 -4.45 3.14 -2.61
N TYR A 97 -5.09 4.28 -2.33
CA TYR A 97 -6.51 4.34 -1.96
C TYR A 97 -7.49 3.74 -2.98
N PRO A 98 -7.32 3.88 -4.31
CA PRO A 98 -8.15 3.13 -5.24
C PRO A 98 -7.71 1.67 -5.23
N PHE A 99 -8.27 0.89 -4.31
CA PHE A 99 -8.12 -0.57 -4.31
C PHE A 99 -9.50 -1.23 -4.41
N PRO A 100 -9.63 -2.32 -5.18
CA PRO A 100 -10.89 -3.05 -5.26
C PRO A 100 -11.13 -3.81 -3.96
N ASN A 101 -12.39 -3.88 -3.54
CA ASN A 101 -12.82 -4.79 -2.48
C ASN A 101 -12.80 -6.26 -2.92
N THR A 102 -12.89 -6.51 -4.23
CA THR A 102 -13.10 -7.82 -4.86
C THR A 102 -11.83 -8.53 -5.31
N SER A 103 -10.67 -7.88 -5.38
CA SER A 103 -9.46 -8.47 -5.97
C SER A 103 -8.62 -9.31 -5.00
N GLN A 104 -9.22 -9.90 -3.94
CA GLN A 104 -8.47 -10.59 -2.88
C GLN A 104 -9.08 -11.95 -2.51
N ASP A 105 -9.32 -12.77 -3.53
CA ASP A 105 -9.82 -14.12 -3.33
C ASP A 105 -8.71 -15.10 -2.95
N SER A 106 -7.44 -14.77 -3.22
CA SER A 106 -6.30 -15.60 -2.80
C SER A 106 -5.42 -14.93 -1.75
N GLU A 107 -4.91 -15.75 -0.83
CA GLU A 107 -3.97 -15.32 0.22
C GLU A 107 -2.71 -14.69 -0.36
N LYS A 108 -2.26 -15.18 -1.53
CA LYS A 108 -1.13 -14.60 -2.27
C LYS A 108 -1.36 -13.14 -2.62
N VAL A 109 -2.51 -12.80 -3.23
CA VAL A 109 -2.78 -11.41 -3.62
C VAL A 109 -2.88 -10.52 -2.39
N LEU A 110 -3.48 -11.03 -1.32
CA LEU A 110 -3.53 -10.35 -0.04
C LEU A 110 -2.12 -10.10 0.54
N ARG A 111 -1.21 -11.08 0.49
CA ARG A 111 0.19 -10.89 0.95
C ARG A 111 0.92 -9.82 0.14
N HIS A 112 0.77 -9.81 -1.17
CA HIS A 112 1.34 -8.76 -2.02
C HIS A 112 0.75 -7.38 -1.72
N PHE A 113 -0.55 -7.32 -1.44
CA PHE A 113 -1.21 -6.08 -1.04
C PHE A 113 -0.65 -5.56 0.29
N ILE A 114 -0.57 -6.41 1.32
CA ILE A 114 0.02 -6.07 2.62
C ILE A 114 1.48 -5.63 2.46
N TYR A 115 2.29 -6.36 1.69
CA TYR A 115 3.69 -6.00 1.42
C TYR A 115 3.82 -4.63 0.76
N ARG A 116 3.01 -4.36 -0.27
CA ARG A 116 3.04 -3.10 -1.01
C ARG A 116 2.73 -1.92 -0.10
N ILE A 117 1.67 -2.03 0.72
CA ILE A 117 1.22 -0.94 1.60
C ILE A 117 2.07 -0.83 2.87
N GLY A 118 2.46 -1.96 3.44
CA GLY A 118 3.07 -2.09 4.76
C GLY A 118 2.03 -2.42 5.83
N GLN A 119 2.44 -3.25 6.80
CA GLN A 119 1.57 -3.71 7.89
C GLN A 119 1.03 -2.55 8.76
N ASP A 120 1.81 -1.48 8.91
CA ASP A 120 1.41 -0.32 9.72
C ASP A 120 0.33 0.53 9.03
N LEU A 121 0.32 0.56 7.70
CA LEU A 121 -0.54 1.44 6.90
C LEU A 121 -1.78 0.73 6.34
N ILE A 122 -1.74 -0.59 6.20
CA ILE A 122 -2.82 -1.35 5.58
C ILE A 122 -4.16 -1.12 6.29
N PHE A 123 -4.16 -1.08 7.63
CA PHE A 123 -5.38 -0.87 8.40
C PHE A 123 -5.88 0.58 8.33
N LYS A 124 -5.00 1.58 8.20
CA LYS A 124 -5.39 2.97 7.94
C LYS A 124 -6.12 3.07 6.60
N LEU A 125 -5.61 2.39 5.59
CA LEU A 125 -6.20 2.36 4.26
C LEU A 125 -7.61 1.73 4.25
N ILE A 126 -7.80 0.65 5.00
CA ILE A 126 -9.11 0.01 5.18
C ILE A 126 -10.08 0.91 5.96
N ASP A 127 -9.62 1.58 7.02
CA ASP A 127 -10.45 2.48 7.82
C ASP A 127 -10.91 3.70 7.01
N LEU A 128 -10.03 4.24 6.14
CA LEU A 128 -10.40 5.28 5.18
C LEU A 128 -11.53 4.81 4.27
N LYS A 129 -11.41 3.59 3.74
CA LYS A 129 -12.41 3.02 2.83
C LYS A 129 -13.75 2.83 3.52
N ILE A 130 -13.76 2.33 4.75
CA ILE A 130 -14.98 2.18 5.57
C ILE A 130 -15.62 3.55 5.80
N ALA A 131 -14.83 4.58 6.15
CA ALA A 131 -15.34 5.92 6.37
C ALA A 131 -15.94 6.55 5.10
N ASP A 132 -15.25 6.43 3.96
CA ASP A 132 -15.71 6.90 2.66
C ASP A 132 -17.02 6.21 2.24
N SER A 133 -17.10 4.88 2.41
CA SER A 133 -18.32 4.12 2.12
C SER A 133 -19.48 4.46 3.06
N LYS A 134 -19.20 4.81 4.32
CA LYS A 134 -20.23 5.31 5.26
C LYS A 134 -20.75 6.68 4.84
N ALA A 135 -19.87 7.62 4.49
CA ALA A 135 -20.26 8.93 3.98
C ALA A 135 -21.11 8.84 2.69
N GLN A 136 -20.81 7.84 1.84
CA GLN A 136 -21.59 7.53 0.63
C GLN A 136 -22.85 6.69 0.89
N ASN A 137 -23.15 6.31 2.13
CA ASN A 137 -24.26 5.42 2.49
C ASN A 137 -24.28 4.10 1.68
N CYS A 138 -23.11 3.48 1.53
CA CYS A 138 -22.91 2.27 0.73
C CYS A 138 -22.67 1.02 1.61
N PRO A 139 -23.73 0.40 2.19
CA PRO A 139 -23.61 -0.71 3.14
C PRO A 139 -22.91 -1.95 2.57
N LYS A 140 -23.04 -2.19 1.26
CA LYS A 140 -22.33 -3.29 0.58
C LYS A 140 -20.81 -3.11 0.68
N GLN A 141 -20.30 -1.92 0.36
CA GLN A 141 -18.86 -1.64 0.43
C GLN A 141 -18.33 -1.70 1.87
N ILE A 142 -19.12 -1.24 2.86
CA ILE A 142 -18.76 -1.34 4.28
C ILE A 142 -18.57 -2.82 4.67
N LYS A 143 -19.54 -3.69 4.33
CA LYS A 143 -19.46 -5.13 4.62
C LYS A 143 -18.24 -5.78 3.98
N GLU A 144 -17.97 -5.45 2.72
CA GLU A 144 -16.80 -5.95 1.99
C GLU A 144 -15.48 -5.49 2.62
N SER A 145 -15.36 -4.22 2.99
CA SER A 145 -14.15 -3.70 3.65
C SER A 145 -13.92 -4.30 5.03
N LEU A 146 -14.99 -4.57 5.80
CA LEU A 146 -14.89 -5.29 7.08
C LEU A 146 -14.45 -6.75 6.90
N ALA A 147 -14.97 -7.44 5.88
CA ALA A 147 -14.53 -8.80 5.55
C ALA A 147 -13.05 -8.83 5.12
N LEU A 148 -12.65 -7.87 4.29
CA LEU A 148 -11.26 -7.69 3.87
C LEU A 148 -10.34 -7.43 5.07
N ARG A 149 -10.76 -6.57 6.02
CA ARG A 149 -10.02 -6.30 7.27
C ARG A 149 -9.73 -7.58 8.05
N LYS A 150 -10.73 -8.48 8.15
CA LYS A 150 -10.57 -9.78 8.82
C LYS A 150 -9.59 -10.67 8.07
N LYS A 151 -9.72 -10.77 6.75
CA LYS A 151 -8.78 -11.55 5.90
C LYS A 151 -7.33 -11.06 6.08
N ILE A 152 -7.11 -9.74 6.02
CA ILE A 152 -5.79 -9.11 6.25
C ILE A 152 -5.24 -9.51 7.61
N GLN A 153 -6.05 -9.39 8.68
CA GLN A 153 -5.60 -9.75 10.02
C GLN A 153 -5.20 -11.23 10.11
N THR A 154 -6.04 -12.13 9.59
CA THR A 154 -5.74 -13.57 9.57
C THR A 154 -4.45 -13.88 8.82
N GLU A 155 -4.18 -13.20 7.70
CA GLU A 155 -2.94 -13.41 6.95
C GLU A 155 -1.72 -12.86 7.67
N ILE A 156 -1.86 -11.73 8.38
CA ILE A 156 -0.79 -11.19 9.25
C ILE A 156 -0.49 -12.12 10.41
N ASP A 157 -1.52 -12.71 11.02
CA ASP A 157 -1.37 -13.61 12.18
C ASP A 157 -0.62 -14.91 11.83
N LYS A 158 -0.64 -15.34 10.56
CA LYS A 158 0.19 -16.45 10.05
C LYS A 158 1.69 -16.12 10.00
N LYS A 159 2.07 -14.84 10.17
CA LYS A 159 3.46 -14.34 10.12
C LYS A 159 4.24 -14.73 8.86
N PRO A 160 3.69 -14.56 7.64
CA PRO A 160 4.48 -14.73 6.43
C PRO A 160 5.55 -13.62 6.34
N PRO A 161 6.60 -13.80 5.54
CA PRO A 161 7.62 -12.78 5.37
C PRO A 161 7.04 -11.57 4.64
N PHE A 162 6.97 -10.43 5.32
CA PHE A 162 6.44 -9.17 4.79
C PHE A 162 7.51 -8.09 4.64
N SER A 163 8.75 -8.40 4.99
CA SER A 163 9.87 -7.49 4.87
C SER A 163 11.12 -8.20 4.38
N LEU A 164 12.07 -7.43 3.86
CA LEU A 164 13.38 -7.95 3.49
C LEU A 164 14.13 -8.54 4.68
N ARG A 165 13.80 -8.15 5.91
CA ARG A 165 14.39 -8.69 7.14
C ARG A 165 13.88 -10.09 7.46
N ASP A 166 12.68 -10.44 7.00
CA ASP A 166 12.10 -11.77 7.21
C ASP A 166 12.66 -12.80 6.22
N LEU A 167 13.29 -12.32 5.14
CA LEU A 167 13.85 -13.17 4.09
C LEU A 167 15.06 -13.96 4.62
N GLN A 168 15.03 -15.28 4.48
CA GLN A 168 16.09 -16.18 4.94
C GLN A 168 17.34 -16.18 4.05
N LEU A 169 17.42 -15.27 3.09
CA LEU A 169 18.58 -15.05 2.24
C LEU A 169 18.74 -13.55 1.99
N ASN A 170 19.83 -12.97 2.49
CA ASN A 170 20.06 -11.53 2.41
C ASN A 170 21.10 -11.17 1.34
N GLY A 171 21.33 -9.86 1.14
CA GLY A 171 22.30 -9.37 0.17
C GLY A 171 23.74 -9.84 0.43
N GLN A 172 24.16 -9.95 1.69
CA GLN A 172 25.50 -10.42 2.03
C GLN A 172 25.68 -11.90 1.66
N ASP A 173 24.66 -12.71 1.83
CA ASP A 173 24.68 -14.11 1.40
C ASP A 173 24.83 -14.23 -0.12
N LEU A 174 24.11 -13.38 -0.87
CA LEU A 174 24.25 -13.31 -2.33
C LEU A 174 25.67 -12.87 -2.73
N ILE A 175 26.26 -11.91 -2.04
CA ILE A 175 27.65 -11.49 -2.30
C ILE A 175 28.62 -12.65 -2.05
N LYS A 176 28.45 -13.40 -0.96
CA LYS A 176 29.25 -14.61 -0.67
C LYS A 176 29.05 -15.71 -1.71
N MET A 177 27.90 -15.76 -2.38
CA MET A 177 27.64 -16.67 -3.51
C MET A 177 28.27 -16.21 -4.83
N GLY A 178 28.93 -15.05 -4.87
CA GLY A 178 29.63 -14.51 -6.04
C GLY A 178 28.86 -13.44 -6.82
N TYR A 179 27.70 -12.99 -6.34
CA TYR A 179 26.97 -11.88 -6.96
C TYR A 179 27.60 -10.54 -6.60
N LYS A 180 27.81 -9.68 -7.59
CA LYS A 180 28.32 -8.32 -7.35
C LYS A 180 27.22 -7.41 -6.83
N GLU A 181 27.62 -6.45 -6.00
CA GLU A 181 26.75 -5.35 -5.60
C GLU A 181 26.24 -4.56 -6.81
N GLY A 182 25.03 -4.02 -6.69
CA GLY A 182 24.40 -3.19 -7.72
C GLY A 182 22.97 -3.61 -8.05
N GLN A 183 22.48 -3.11 -9.18
CA GLN A 183 21.07 -3.24 -9.57
C GLN A 183 20.60 -4.70 -9.69
N LEU A 184 21.48 -5.61 -10.14
CA LEU A 184 21.13 -7.03 -10.27
C LEU A 184 20.82 -7.65 -8.89
N LEU A 185 21.62 -7.35 -7.87
CA LEU A 185 21.40 -7.86 -6.52
C LEU A 185 20.05 -7.40 -5.96
N GLY A 186 19.69 -6.13 -6.17
CA GLY A 186 18.37 -5.61 -5.83
C GLY A 186 17.23 -6.32 -6.57
N LYS A 187 17.40 -6.61 -7.87
CA LYS A 187 16.41 -7.38 -8.65
C LYS A 187 16.25 -8.81 -8.13
N ILE A 188 17.33 -9.47 -7.74
CA ILE A 188 17.30 -10.81 -7.14
C ILE A 188 16.51 -10.78 -5.83
N ILE A 189 16.84 -9.85 -4.92
CA ILE A 189 16.13 -9.69 -3.64
C ILE A 189 14.63 -9.44 -3.86
N GLN A 190 14.25 -8.57 -4.81
CA GLN A 190 12.85 -8.34 -5.14
C GLN A 190 12.16 -9.59 -5.69
N SER A 191 12.85 -10.38 -6.52
CA SER A 191 12.34 -11.65 -7.05
C SER A 191 12.11 -12.67 -5.93
N LEU A 192 13.07 -12.80 -5.01
CA LEU A 192 12.94 -13.65 -3.82
C LEU A 192 11.77 -13.21 -2.95
N MET A 193 11.61 -11.90 -2.73
CA MET A 193 10.50 -11.37 -1.97
C MET A 193 9.16 -11.74 -2.60
N LYS A 194 9.01 -11.58 -3.93
CA LYS A 194 7.79 -12.00 -4.64
C LYS A 194 7.54 -13.50 -4.47
N ARG A 195 8.58 -14.32 -4.56
CA ARG A 195 8.48 -15.77 -4.40
C ARG A 195 7.98 -16.17 -3.01
N VAL A 196 8.51 -15.57 -1.95
CA VAL A 196 8.07 -15.89 -0.58
C VAL A 196 6.70 -15.28 -0.24
N LEU A 197 6.29 -14.21 -0.91
CA LEU A 197 4.90 -13.70 -0.82
C LEU A 197 3.93 -14.61 -1.58
N ASP A 198 4.37 -15.30 -2.62
CA ASP A 198 3.56 -16.30 -3.30
C ASP A 198 3.44 -17.54 -2.43
N GLU A 199 4.57 -18.09 -1.96
CA GLU A 199 4.65 -19.30 -1.16
C GLU A 199 5.53 -19.09 0.09
N PRO A 200 4.96 -18.68 1.24
CA PRO A 200 5.72 -18.41 2.47
C PRO A 200 6.60 -19.56 2.96
N LYS A 201 6.19 -20.81 2.68
CA LYS A 201 6.93 -22.02 3.06
C LYS A 201 8.28 -22.16 2.34
N GLU A 202 8.47 -21.45 1.24
CA GLU A 202 9.72 -21.44 0.48
C GLU A 202 10.77 -20.49 1.05
N ASN A 203 10.43 -19.70 2.08
CA ASN A 203 11.36 -18.85 2.80
C ASN A 203 12.32 -19.67 3.68
N LYS A 204 13.17 -20.46 3.04
CA LYS A 204 14.22 -21.28 3.64
C LYS A 204 15.51 -21.01 2.87
N ALA A 205 16.58 -20.70 3.57
CA ALA A 205 17.86 -20.31 2.96
C ALA A 205 18.30 -21.27 1.84
N LYS A 206 18.20 -22.59 2.06
CA LYS A 206 18.56 -23.61 1.05
C LYS A 206 17.72 -23.51 -0.23
N LEU A 207 16.40 -23.35 -0.10
CA LEU A 207 15.48 -23.24 -1.25
C LEU A 207 15.71 -21.95 -2.02
N LEU A 208 15.88 -20.83 -1.31
CA LEU A 208 16.16 -19.54 -1.93
C LEU A 208 17.51 -19.54 -2.66
N LYS A 209 18.56 -20.14 -2.08
CA LYS A 209 19.87 -20.27 -2.75
C LYS A 209 19.76 -21.06 -4.05
N LYS A 210 19.07 -22.20 -4.01
CA LYS A 210 18.83 -23.03 -5.21
C LYS A 210 18.10 -22.24 -6.29
N TYR A 211 17.02 -21.55 -5.91
CA TYR A 211 16.28 -20.68 -6.83
C TYR A 211 17.16 -19.60 -7.47
N VAL A 212 18.03 -18.96 -6.69
CA VAL A 212 18.97 -17.95 -7.21
C VAL A 212 19.93 -18.53 -8.23
N GLN A 213 20.51 -19.70 -7.93
CA GLN A 213 21.47 -20.36 -8.83
C GLN A 213 20.83 -20.78 -10.16
N GLU A 214 19.58 -21.27 -10.12
CA GLU A 214 18.83 -21.70 -11.31
C GLU A 214 18.40 -20.52 -12.20
N HIS A 215 17.94 -19.42 -11.60
CA HIS A 215 17.36 -18.29 -12.34
C HIS A 215 18.33 -17.14 -12.64
N TYR A 216 19.45 -17.05 -11.91
CA TYR A 216 20.46 -16.01 -12.07
C TYR A 216 21.87 -16.62 -12.17
N PRO A 217 22.13 -17.52 -13.14
CA PRO A 217 23.43 -18.18 -13.23
C PRO A 217 24.56 -17.16 -13.43
N ILE A 218 25.60 -17.26 -12.61
CA ILE A 218 26.81 -16.47 -12.79
C ILE A 218 27.55 -17.05 -14.00
N LYS A 219 27.61 -16.31 -15.10
CA LYS A 219 28.51 -16.64 -16.21
C LYS A 219 29.94 -16.47 -15.70
N LEU A 220 30.56 -17.57 -15.27
CA LEU A 220 32.00 -17.61 -15.07
C LEU A 220 32.64 -17.17 -16.40
N LYS A 221 33.46 -16.13 -16.38
CA LYS A 221 34.35 -15.86 -17.51
C LYS A 221 35.28 -17.07 -17.65
N GLN A 222 34.95 -17.99 -18.55
CA GLN A 222 35.93 -18.90 -19.11
C GLN A 222 36.94 -18.06 -19.91
N ASN A 223 38.22 -18.44 -19.79
CA ASN A 223 39.40 -17.97 -20.53
C ASN A 223 40.20 -16.79 -19.93
N LEU A 224 40.82 -17.05 -18.79
CA LEU A 224 42.25 -16.75 -18.59
C LEU A 224 42.93 -18.13 -18.51
N ILE A 225 44.03 -18.33 -19.23
CA ILE A 225 44.75 -19.61 -19.47
C ILE A 225 44.31 -20.36 -20.75
N SER A 226 44.50 -19.73 -21.92
CA SER A 226 44.98 -20.43 -23.12
C SER A 226 45.57 -19.42 -24.11
N LYS A 227 46.80 -18.98 -23.83
CA LYS A 227 47.84 -18.56 -24.79
C LYS A 227 49.03 -17.99 -23.99
N LYS A 228 49.64 -18.88 -23.21
CA LYS A 228 51.10 -18.99 -23.22
C LYS A 228 51.38 -20.03 -24.30
N ALA A 229 51.75 -19.56 -25.48
CA ALA A 229 52.48 -20.28 -26.52
C ALA A 229 53.12 -19.20 -27.39
#